data_AF-A0A2S8YSW0-F1
#
_entry.id   AF-A0A2S8YSW0-F1
#
_cell.length_a   1.000
_cell.length_b   1.000
_cell.length_c   1.000
_cell.angle_alpha   90.00
_cell.angle_beta   90.00
_cell.angle_gamma   90.00
#
_symmetry.space_group_name_H-M   'P 1'
#
loop_
_entity.id
_entity.type
_entity.pdbx_description
1 polymer ?
#
loop_
_entity_poly.entity_id
_entity_poly.type
_entity_poly.pdbx_seq_one_letter_code
_entity_poly.pdbx_strand_id
1 'polypeptide(L)' 'KLIEETEPGKGGEIQITDALMKQAQNGCVIAYKFKGKRFDCGGAEGYIEATNFCFENIYKTGKAY' A
#
# COMPACT_ATOMS: atom_id res chain seq x y z
N LYS A 1 9.20 -19.26 -11.84
CA LYS A 1 8.25 -19.06 -10.72
C LYS A 1 8.73 -17.81 -9.98
N LEU A 2 8.04 -16.66 -10.08
CA LEU A 2 8.69 -15.35 -9.86
C LEU A 2 9.08 -15.03 -8.41
N ILE A 3 8.19 -15.22 -7.44
CA ILE A 3 8.47 -14.86 -6.04
C ILE A 3 9.53 -15.76 -5.44
N GLU A 4 9.47 -17.07 -5.69
CA GLU A 4 10.46 -18.03 -5.17
C GLU A 4 11.87 -17.85 -5.75
N GLU A 5 11.98 -17.31 -6.97
CA GLU A 5 13.24 -17.00 -7.67
C GLU A 5 13.71 -15.55 -7.40
N THR A 6 12.99 -14.78 -6.56
CA THR A 6 13.38 -13.41 -6.23
C THR A 6 14.43 -13.43 -5.13
N GLU A 7 15.61 -12.95 -5.46
CA GLU A 7 16.72 -12.80 -4.51
C GLU A 7 16.43 -11.69 -3.49
N PRO A 8 17.04 -11.74 -2.29
CA PRO A 8 16.95 -10.67 -1.31
C PRO A 8 17.41 -9.32 -1.88
N GLY A 9 16.57 -8.29 -1.71
CA GLY A 9 16.84 -6.93 -2.14
C GLY A 9 17.19 -6.02 -0.96
N LYS A 10 16.47 -4.90 -0.86
CA LYS A 10 16.67 -3.91 0.19
C LYS A 10 16.51 -4.55 1.58
N GLY A 11 17.50 -4.32 2.45
CA GLY A 11 17.48 -4.82 3.83
C GLY A 11 17.64 -6.34 3.96
N GLY A 12 17.98 -7.06 2.87
CA GLY A 12 18.04 -8.52 2.88
C GLY A 12 16.67 -9.19 2.85
N GLU A 13 15.61 -8.45 2.55
CA GLU A 13 14.25 -8.97 2.40
C GLU A 13 13.96 -9.38 0.95
N ILE A 14 13.16 -10.42 0.78
CA ILE A 14 12.58 -10.74 -0.53
C ILE A 14 11.43 -9.77 -0.80
N GLN A 15 11.64 -8.83 -1.72
CA GLN A 15 10.68 -7.75 -2.02
C GLN A 15 9.69 -8.19 -3.10
N ILE A 16 8.39 -8.14 -2.80
CA ILE A 16 7.35 -8.43 -3.81
C ILE A 16 7.39 -7.45 -4.99
N THR A 17 7.89 -6.23 -4.77
CA THR A 17 8.05 -5.22 -5.83
C THR A 17 9.02 -5.65 -6.92
N ASP A 18 10.06 -6.41 -6.57
CA ASP A 18 11.08 -6.86 -7.51
C ASP A 18 10.53 -8.01 -8.37
N ALA A 19 9.79 -8.93 -7.75
CA ALA A 19 9.05 -9.98 -8.45
C ALA A 19 7.99 -9.39 -9.40
N LEU A 20 7.25 -8.38 -8.93
CA LEU A 20 6.22 -7.69 -9.72
C LEU A 20 6.84 -6.92 -10.89
N MET A 21 8.01 -6.30 -10.71
CA MET A 21 8.72 -5.61 -11.79
C MET A 21 9.17 -6.58 -12.88
N LYS A 22 9.72 -7.75 -12.51
CA LYS A 22 10.02 -8.84 -13.46
C LYS A 22 8.77 -9.32 -14.19
N GLN A 23 7.64 -9.48 -13.50
CA GLN A 23 6.36 -9.81 -14.15
C GLN A 23 5.94 -8.72 -15.14
N ALA A 24 6.06 -7.44 -14.76
CA ALA A 24 5.67 -6.32 -15.61
C ALA A 24 6.47 -6.26 -16.91
N GLN A 25 7.76 -6.60 -16.87
CA GLN A 25 8.60 -6.73 -18.08
C GLN A 25 8.11 -7.83 -19.02
N ASN A 26 7.51 -8.89 -18.48
CA ASN A 26 6.91 -9.99 -19.24
C ASN A 26 5.44 -9.74 -19.61
N GLY A 27 4.87 -8.59 -19.25
CA GLY A 27 3.48 -8.22 -19.48
C GLY A 27 2.50 -8.73 -18.41
N CYS A 28 1.20 -8.63 -18.70
CA CYS A 28 0.11 -9.03 -17.80
C CYS A 28 0.08 -8.31 -16.43
N VAL A 29 0.67 -7.11 -16.33
CA VAL A 29 0.54 -6.22 -15.18
C VAL A 29 -0.27 -5.00 -15.59
N ILE A 30 -1.33 -4.70 -14.85
CA ILE A 30 -2.21 -3.56 -15.09
C ILE A 30 -2.13 -2.63 -13.89
N ALA A 31 -1.87 -1.35 -14.14
CA ALA A 31 -1.95 -0.32 -13.12
C ALA A 31 -3.41 0.15 -12.95
N TYR A 32 -3.91 0.12 -11.72
CA TYR A 32 -5.20 0.68 -11.38
C TYR A 32 -5.04 2.00 -10.62
N LYS A 33 -5.58 3.09 -11.18
CA LYS A 33 -5.59 4.39 -10.50
C LYS A 33 -6.69 4.41 -9.45
N PHE A 34 -6.30 4.15 -8.20
CA PHE A 34 -7.20 4.18 -7.05
C PHE A 34 -7.99 5.50 -6.98
N LYS A 35 -9.30 5.40 -6.70
CA LYS A 35 -10.18 6.53 -6.43
C LYS A 35 -10.56 6.53 -4.94
N GLY A 36 -10.15 7.56 -4.24
CA GLY A 36 -10.40 7.73 -2.81
C GLY A 36 -9.24 8.46 -2.14
N LYS A 37 -9.30 8.57 -0.82
CA LYS A 37 -8.19 9.08 -0.01
C LYS A 37 -7.40 7.90 0.55
N ARG A 38 -6.09 7.85 0.26
CA ARG A 38 -5.13 6.90 0.85
C ARG A 38 -4.43 7.60 2.01
N PHE A 39 -4.24 6.88 3.10
CA PHE A 39 -3.38 7.27 4.21
C PHE A 39 -2.21 6.30 4.30
N ASP A 40 -1.01 6.82 4.53
CA ASP A 40 0.16 6.00 4.77
C ASP A 40 0.40 5.82 6.26
N CYS A 41 -0.10 4.74 6.83
CA CYS A 41 0.01 4.46 8.26
C CYS A 41 1.33 3.76 8.64
N GLY A 42 2.32 3.70 7.74
CA GLY A 42 3.63 3.10 8.02
C GLY A 42 4.49 3.90 9.00
N GLY A 43 4.11 5.16 9.28
CA GLY A 43 4.78 6.04 10.23
C GLY A 43 3.79 6.75 11.15
N ALA A 44 4.31 7.33 12.25
CA ALA A 44 3.49 7.98 13.27
C ALA A 44 2.65 9.14 12.72
N GLU A 45 3.23 9.99 11.86
CA GLU A 45 2.53 11.16 11.31
C GLU A 45 1.32 10.75 10.46
N GLY A 46 1.50 9.81 9.53
CA GLY A 46 0.41 9.37 8.66
C GLY A 46 -0.66 8.56 9.41
N TYR A 47 -0.27 7.83 10.47
CA TYR A 47 -1.24 7.19 11.37
C TYR A 47 -2.10 8.22 12.12
N ILE A 48 -1.49 9.30 12.63
CA ILE A 48 -2.21 10.40 13.29
C ILE A 48 -3.14 11.11 12.28
N GLU A 49 -2.68 11.36 11.05
CA GLU A 49 -3.50 11.96 9.99
C GLU A 49 -4.75 11.11 9.71
N ALA A 50 -4.58 9.79 9.55
CA ALA A 50 -5.68 8.86 9.31
C ALA A 50 -6.68 8.88 10.47
N THR A 51 -6.19 8.85 11.70
CA THR A 51 -7.02 8.85 12.91
C THR A 51 -7.86 10.12 13.01
N ASN A 52 -7.22 11.29 12.83
CA ASN A 52 -7.92 12.57 12.88
C ASN A 52 -8.96 12.68 11.75
N PHE A 53 -8.63 12.22 10.54
CA PHE A 53 -9.60 12.20 9.46
C PHE A 53 -10.83 11.35 9.80
N CYS A 54 -10.64 10.14 10.31
CA CYS A 54 -11.72 9.25 10.72
C CYS A 54 -12.58 9.87 11.83
N PHE A 55 -11.94 10.48 12.84
CA PHE A 55 -12.65 11.13 13.93
C PHE A 55 -13.55 12.28 13.46
N GLU A 56 -13.02 13.18 12.64
CA GLU A 56 -13.77 14.34 12.15
C GLU A 56 -14.85 13.97 11.11
N ASN A 57 -14.57 13.04 10.21
CA ASN A 57 -15.42 12.81 9.04
C ASN A 57 -16.34 11.59 9.15
N ILE A 58 -16.04 10.65 10.04
CA ILE A 58 -16.79 9.41 10.19
C ILE A 58 -17.46 9.36 11.56
N TYR A 59 -16.71 9.58 12.64
CA TYR A 59 -17.24 9.48 14.00
C TYR A 59 -18.17 10.66 14.34
N LYS A 60 -17.69 11.90 14.25
CA LYS A 60 -18.50 13.09 14.57
C LYS A 60 -19.72 13.28 13.67
N THR A 61 -19.66 12.77 12.44
CA THR A 61 -20.77 12.87 11.49
C THR A 61 -21.82 11.77 11.68
N GLY A 62 -21.63 10.88 12.66
CA GLY A 62 -22.52 9.76 12.93
C GLY A 62 -22.49 8.68 11.85
N LYS A 63 -21.51 8.68 10.94
CA LYS A 63 -21.35 7.64 9.89
C LYS A 63 -20.65 6.38 10.41
N ALA A 64 -20.21 6.40 11.66
CA ALA A 64 -19.56 5.27 12.31
C ALA A 64 -20.56 4.22 12.84
N TYR A 65 -21.86 4.53 12.87
CA TYR A 65 -22.95 3.68 13.36
C TYR A 65 -24.23 3.89 12.56
#